data_AF-A0A7V3FWI0-F1
#
_entry.id   AF-A0A7V3FWI0-F1
#
_cell.length_a   1.000
_cell.length_b   1.000
_cell.length_c   1.000
_cell.angle_alpha   90.00
_cell.angle_beta   90.00
_cell.angle_gamma   90.00
#
_symmetry.space_group_name_H-M   'P 1'
#
loop_
_entity.id
_entity.type
_entity.pdbx_description
1 polymer ?
#
loop_
_entity_poly.entity_id
_entity_poly.type
_entity_poly.pdbx_seq_one_letter_code
_entity_poly.pdbx_strand_id
1 'polypeptide(L)'
;MLYRPANELLGKTLHEVFPKETADRFLNLVRTTLTTKQSASMDYDLEINGKRIWFSATTVPYENDKVIYIARDITDRKKYEQALRTSEQR
;
A
#
# COMPACT_ATOMS: atom_id res chain seq x y z
N MET A 1 4.92 2.62 10.31
CA MET A 1 3.96 3.74 10.40
C MET A 1 2.62 3.22 9.88
N LEU A 2 1.52 3.44 10.63
CA LEU A 2 0.18 3.01 10.21
C LEU A 2 -0.62 4.21 9.70
N TYR A 3 -1.55 3.97 8.77
CA TYR A 3 -2.46 5.01 8.24
C TYR A 3 -3.39 5.58 9.32
N ARG A 4 -3.88 4.70 10.22
CA ARG A 4 -4.64 5.01 11.43
C ARG A 4 -4.20 4.09 12.58
N PRO A 5 -4.54 4.40 13.84
CA PRO A 5 -4.32 3.50 14.97
C PRO A 5 -4.86 2.09 14.71
N ALA A 6 -4.17 1.04 15.18
CA ALA A 6 -4.53 -0.35 14.87
C ALA A 6 -5.97 -0.71 15.30
N ASN A 7 -6.43 -0.19 16.44
CA ASN A 7 -7.79 -0.36 16.95
C ASN A 7 -8.88 0.25 16.06
N GLU A 8 -8.54 1.22 15.18
CA GLU A 8 -9.47 1.79 14.20
C GLU A 8 -9.50 1.02 12.88
N LEU A 9 -8.53 0.13 12.67
CA LEU A 9 -8.40 -0.68 11.44
C LEU A 9 -8.96 -2.10 11.63
N LEU A 10 -8.84 -2.65 12.83
CA LEU A 10 -9.27 -4.01 13.14
C LEU A 10 -10.81 -4.12 13.10
N GLY A 11 -11.31 -5.16 12.43
CA GLY A 11 -12.74 -5.40 12.26
C GLY A 11 -13.43 -4.50 11.23
N LYS A 12 -12.69 -3.62 10.56
CA LYS A 12 -13.20 -2.74 9.51
C LYS A 12 -12.86 -3.26 8.12
N THR A 13 -13.75 -2.99 7.18
CA THR A 13 -13.50 -3.21 5.76
C THR A 13 -12.61 -2.09 5.20
N LEU A 14 -11.92 -2.37 4.08
CA LEU A 14 -11.11 -1.36 3.39
C LEU A 14 -11.93 -0.12 3.02
N HIS A 15 -13.20 -0.29 2.64
CA HIS A 15 -14.11 0.79 2.27
C HIS A 15 -14.60 1.64 3.45
N GLU A 16 -14.55 1.13 4.68
CA GLU A 16 -14.81 1.94 5.89
C GLU A 16 -13.60 2.80 6.29
N VAL A 17 -12.40 2.41 5.86
CA VAL A 17 -11.14 3.08 6.25
C VAL A 17 -10.65 4.05 5.18
N PHE A 18 -10.76 3.66 3.91
CA PHE A 18 -10.18 4.39 2.78
C PHE A 18 -11.25 4.94 1.83
N PRO A 19 -10.95 6.03 1.10
CA PRO A 19 -11.79 6.48 -0.01
C PRO A 19 -12.02 5.34 -1.01
N LYS A 20 -13.20 5.35 -1.64
CA LYS A 20 -13.66 4.26 -2.53
C LYS A 20 -12.60 3.79 -3.52
N GLU A 21 -11.98 4.71 -4.25
CA GLU A 21 -10.98 4.37 -5.28
C GLU A 21 -9.73 3.69 -4.68
N THR A 22 -9.26 4.16 -3.54
CA THR A 22 -8.13 3.57 -2.83
C THR A 22 -8.49 2.21 -2.25
N ALA A 23 -9.67 2.09 -1.63
CA ALA A 23 -10.19 0.83 -1.11
C ALA A 23 -10.33 -0.23 -2.23
N ASP A 24 -10.87 0.14 -3.38
CA ASP A 24 -11.05 -0.75 -4.54
C ASP A 24 -9.69 -1.25 -5.06
N ARG A 25 -8.69 -0.36 -5.19
CA ARG A 25 -7.33 -0.74 -5.58
C ARG A 25 -6.72 -1.75 -4.60
N PHE A 26 -6.85 -1.50 -3.30
CA PHE A 26 -6.30 -2.38 -2.27
C PHE A 26 -7.00 -3.74 -2.25
N LEU A 27 -8.32 -3.73 -2.38
CA LEU A 27 -9.11 -4.96 -2.44
C LEU A 27 -8.78 -5.78 -3.69
N ASN A 28 -8.55 -5.14 -4.83
CA ASN A 28 -8.15 -5.82 -6.05
C ASN A 28 -6.78 -6.50 -5.91
N LEU A 29 -5.83 -5.88 -5.21
CA LEU A 29 -4.54 -6.50 -4.91
C LEU A 29 -4.72 -7.78 -4.05
N VAL A 30 -5.54 -7.68 -2.99
CA VAL A 30 -5.90 -8.83 -2.13
C VAL A 30 -6.58 -9.94 -2.94
N ARG A 31 -7.59 -9.61 -3.74
CA ARG A 31 -8.32 -10.56 -4.59
C ARG A 31 -7.41 -11.24 -5.59
N THR A 32 -6.48 -10.50 -6.19
CA THR A 32 -5.46 -11.05 -7.09
C THR A 32 -4.67 -12.14 -6.37
N THR A 33 -4.10 -11.84 -5.21
CA THR A 33 -3.33 -12.82 -4.42
C THR A 33 -4.15 -14.03 -4.00
N LEU A 34 -5.40 -13.83 -3.57
CA LEU A 34 -6.28 -14.94 -3.18
C LEU A 34 -6.64 -15.85 -4.36
N THR A 35 -6.78 -15.29 -5.55
CA THR A 35 -7.16 -16.00 -6.77
C THR A 35 -5.97 -16.74 -7.37
N THR A 36 -4.83 -16.07 -7.49
CA THR A 36 -3.63 -16.64 -8.13
C THR A 36 -2.82 -17.52 -7.18
N LYS A 37 -3.05 -17.39 -5.86
CA LYS A 37 -2.21 -17.97 -4.81
C LYS A 37 -0.74 -17.55 -4.92
N GLN A 38 -0.50 -16.38 -5.50
CA GLN A 38 0.83 -15.79 -5.68
C GLN A 38 0.88 -14.40 -5.05
N SER A 39 2.07 -14.01 -4.61
CA SER A 39 2.30 -12.68 -4.08
C SER A 39 2.06 -11.62 -5.15
N ALA A 40 1.42 -10.51 -4.77
CA ALA A 40 1.20 -9.37 -5.65
C ALA A 40 1.66 -8.09 -4.95
N SER A 41 2.09 -7.09 -5.72
CA SER A 41 2.59 -5.83 -5.19
C SER A 41 2.13 -4.63 -5.99
N MET A 42 2.02 -3.48 -5.33
CA MET A 42 1.81 -2.18 -5.98
C MET A 42 2.44 -1.06 -5.16
N ASP A 43 2.90 -0.02 -5.83
CA ASP A 43 3.27 1.23 -5.18
C ASP A 43 2.08 2.19 -5.20
N TYR A 44 1.86 2.91 -4.11
CA TYR A 44 0.79 3.91 -3.95
C TYR A 44 1.22 4.99 -2.97
N ASP A 45 0.59 6.15 -3.03
CA ASP A 45 0.77 7.20 -2.03
C ASP A 45 -0.51 7.39 -1.20
N LEU A 46 -0.33 7.84 0.03
CA LEU A 46 -1.41 8.28 0.91
C LEU A 46 -1.06 9.64 1.50
N GLU A 47 -2.08 10.47 1.67
CA GLU A 47 -1.96 11.68 2.47
C GLU A 47 -2.22 11.35 3.94
N ILE A 48 -1.21 11.55 4.78
CA ILE A 48 -1.26 11.29 6.22
C ILE A 48 -0.77 12.55 6.94
N ASN A 49 -1.61 13.16 7.78
CA ASN A 49 -1.31 14.40 8.50
C ASN A 49 -0.78 15.52 7.59
N GLY A 50 -1.40 15.70 6.41
CA GLY A 50 -1.03 16.71 5.42
C GLY A 50 0.29 16.44 4.67
N LYS A 51 0.89 15.25 4.84
CA LYS A 51 2.09 14.83 4.12
C LYS A 51 1.78 13.67 3.19
N ARG A 52 2.23 13.76 1.95
CA ARG A 52 2.21 12.63 1.02
C ARG A 52 3.32 11.65 1.37
N ILE A 53 2.93 10.42 1.68
CA ILE A 53 3.84 9.32 2.02
C ILE A 53 3.68 8.23 0.96
N TRP A 54 4.79 7.77 0.41
CA TRP A 54 4.80 6.70 -0.58
C TRP A 54 4.96 5.35 0.09
N PHE A 55 4.16 4.39 -0.32
CA PHE A 55 4.19 3.03 0.16
C PHE A 55 4.36 2.03 -0.98
N SER A 56 5.03 0.93 -0.68
CA SER A 56 4.98 -0.29 -1.47
C SER A 56 4.16 -1.32 -0.69
N ALA A 57 3.02 -1.72 -1.25
CA ALA A 57 2.22 -2.83 -0.74
C ALA A 57 2.69 -4.13 -1.35
N THR A 58 2.74 -5.18 -0.52
CA THR A 58 2.86 -6.56 -0.96
C THR A 58 1.83 -7.39 -0.22
N THR A 59 0.98 -8.12 -0.96
CA THR A 59 0.09 -9.14 -0.43
C THR A 59 0.70 -10.50 -0.67
N VAL A 60 0.82 -11.31 0.38
CA VAL A 60 1.26 -12.71 0.27
C VAL A 60 0.12 -13.63 0.69
N PRO A 61 -0.08 -14.78 0.01
CA PRO A 61 -1.12 -15.72 0.37
C PRO A 61 -0.84 -16.30 1.76
N TYR A 62 -1.88 -16.40 2.59
CA TYR A 62 -1.78 -17.01 3.91
C TYR A 62 -3.05 -17.80 4.15
N GLU A 63 -2.96 -19.12 4.29
CA GLU A 63 -4.14 -19.99 4.29
C GLU A 63 -5.02 -19.82 3.03
N ASN A 64 -6.22 -20.43 3.02
CA ASN A 64 -7.03 -20.51 1.81
C ASN A 64 -7.72 -19.20 1.44
N ASP A 65 -8.10 -18.38 2.42
CA ASP A 65 -8.96 -17.20 2.25
C ASP A 65 -8.37 -15.93 2.89
N LYS A 66 -7.12 -15.98 3.37
CA LYS A 66 -6.46 -14.84 4.00
C LYS A 66 -5.20 -14.45 3.22
N VAL A 67 -4.76 -13.23 3.50
CA VAL A 67 -3.49 -12.70 2.99
C VAL A 67 -2.80 -11.96 4.13
N ILE A 68 -1.48 -11.89 4.07
CA ILE A 68 -0.72 -10.92 4.84
C ILE A 68 -0.49 -9.71 3.93
N TYR A 69 -0.97 -8.55 4.37
CA TYR A 69 -0.77 -7.27 3.68
C TYR A 69 0.39 -6.52 4.34
N ILE A 70 1.46 -6.29 3.58
CA ILE A 70 2.68 -5.61 4.05
C ILE A 70 2.74 -4.25 3.37
N ALA A 71 2.68 -3.17 4.13
CA ALA A 71 2.88 -1.80 3.64
C ALA A 71 4.25 -1.27 4.10
N ARG A 72 5.16 -1.03 3.15
CA ARG A 72 6.49 -0.47 3.42
C ARG A 72 6.55 0.99 2.97
N ASP A 73 6.96 1.89 3.84
CA ASP A 73 7.27 3.27 3.45
C ASP A 73 8.50 3.29 2.52
N ILE A 74 8.34 3.89 1.34
CA ILE A 74 9.38 4.06 0.32
C ILE A 74 9.61 5.53 -0.04
N THR A 75 9.16 6.45 0.82
CA THR A 75 9.23 7.90 0.60
C THR A 75 10.66 8.37 0.38
N ASP A 76 11.60 7.90 1.19
CA ASP A 76 13.00 8.29 1.05
C ASP A 76 13.62 7.75 -0.25
N ARG A 77 13.30 6.50 -0.63
CA ARG A 77 13.72 5.91 -1.92
C ARG A 77 13.26 6.77 -3.10
N LYS A 78 12.00 7.21 -3.09
CA LYS A 78 11.44 8.07 -4.15
C LYS A 78 12.12 9.44 -4.24
N LYS A 79 12.48 10.04 -3.10
CA LYS A 79 13.23 11.32 -3.08
C LYS A 79 14.61 11.18 -3.72
N TYR A 80 15.32 10.09 -3.41
CA TYR A 80 16.63 9.84 -4.02
C TYR A 80 16.54 9.57 -5.53
N GLU A 81 15.55 8.79 -5.98
CA GLU A 81 15.30 8.57 -7.41
C GLU A 81 15.04 9.88 -8.16
N GLN A 82 14.27 10.80 -7.57
CA GLN A 82 13.96 12.09 -8.18
C GLN A 82 15.17 13.04 -8.21
N ALA A 83 15.99 13.03 -7.17
CA ALA A 83 17.23 13.81 -7.12
C ALA A 83 18.23 13.35 -8.19
N LEU A 84 18.39 12.03 -8.37
CA LEU A 84 19.28 11.46 -9.39
C LEU A 84 18.83 11.83 -10.81
N ARG A 85 17.53 11.70 -11.11
CA ARG A 85 16.97 12.13 -12.41
C ARG A 85 17.23 13.61 -12.70
N THR A 86 17.15 14.46 -11.68
CA THR A 86 17.39 15.90 -11.85
C THR A 86 18.87 16.23 -12.06
N SER A 87 19.79 15.44 -11.48
CA SER A 87 21.23 15.61 -11.72
C SER A 87 21.70 15.05 -13.07
N GLU A 88 21.06 14.00 -13.60
CA GLU A 88 21.39 13.42 -14.92
C GLU A 88 20.85 14.25 -16.10
N GLN A 89 19.95 15.19 -15.83
CA GLN A 89 19.42 16.14 -16.83
C GLN A 89 20.15 17.50 -16.85
N ARG A 90 21.25 17.65 -16.09
CA ARG A 90 22.19 18.78 -16.16
C ARG A 90 23.48 18.35 -16.84
#